data_AF-A0A1G5P9I3-F1
#
_entry.id   AF-A0A1G5P9I3-F1
#
_cell.length_a   1.000
_cell.length_b   1.000
_cell.length_c   1.000
_cell.angle_alpha   90.00
_cell.angle_beta   90.00
_cell.angle_gamma   90.00
#
_symmetry.space_group_name_H-M   'P 1'
#
loop_
_entity.id
_entity.type
_entity.pdbx_description
1 polymer ?
#
loop_
_entity_poly.entity_id
_entity_poly.type
_entity_poly.pdbx_seq_one_letter_code
_entity_poly.pdbx_strand_id
1 'polypeptide(L)'
;MKISGNDIRPGNVIEYDGTLWVAVKTNKVKPGKGPAYNQVELKNLIDGRKLNNRFGSDEKVERARIETKDFQFLYKDGDVLVFMDSESYEQINLAEEFVGERAAFLQDGMTVTLEMHEEKPIGIALPDQVVLAITETEPTIKGQTAASSYKPAMLENGVRVMVPPFITAGERIVVDTNEIAYIKRAE
;
A
#
# COMPACT_ATOMS: atom_id res chain seq x y z
N MET A 1 1.57 -19.31 15.37
CA MET A 1 0.86 -19.84 16.56
C MET A 1 -0.56 -20.21 16.18
N LYS A 2 -1.06 -21.40 16.56
CA LYS A 2 -2.47 -21.76 16.31
C LYS A 2 -3.45 -21.06 17.24
N ILE A 3 -4.51 -20.49 16.69
CA ILE A 3 -5.64 -19.88 17.42
C ILE A 3 -6.95 -20.60 17.07
N SER A 4 -7.97 -20.49 17.93
CA SER A 4 -9.33 -20.94 17.56
C SER A 4 -9.89 -20.01 16.48
N GLY A 5 -10.71 -20.57 15.58
CA GLY A 5 -11.51 -19.82 14.63
C GLY A 5 -12.38 -18.73 15.27
N ASN A 6 -12.90 -19.00 16.47
CA ASN A 6 -13.66 -18.02 17.25
C ASN A 6 -12.80 -16.90 17.89
N ASP A 7 -11.49 -17.07 17.92
CA ASP A 7 -10.54 -16.08 18.46
C ASP A 7 -9.94 -15.17 17.38
N ILE A 8 -10.27 -15.40 16.10
CA ILE A 8 -9.91 -14.49 15.01
C ILE A 8 -10.55 -13.11 15.28
N ARG A 9 -9.73 -12.07 15.19
CA ARG A 9 -10.10 -10.65 15.36
C ARG A 9 -9.69 -9.85 14.13
N PRO A 10 -10.31 -8.69 13.87
CA PRO A 10 -9.84 -7.78 12.84
C PRO A 10 -8.36 -7.44 13.02
N GLY A 11 -7.61 -7.41 11.92
CA GLY A 11 -6.16 -7.22 11.90
C GLY A 11 -5.34 -8.50 12.12
N ASN A 12 -5.93 -9.62 12.54
CA ASN A 12 -5.19 -10.89 12.57
C ASN A 12 -4.86 -11.32 11.14
N VAL A 13 -3.59 -11.67 10.91
CA VAL A 13 -3.18 -12.40 9.70
C VAL A 13 -3.17 -13.90 10.00
N ILE A 14 -3.81 -14.67 9.13
CA ILE A 14 -3.92 -16.13 9.25
C ILE A 14 -3.46 -16.80 7.95
N GLU A 15 -2.85 -17.97 8.08
CA GLU A 15 -2.64 -18.87 6.96
C GLU A 15 -3.91 -19.71 6.78
N TYR A 16 -4.51 -19.61 5.60
CA TYR A 16 -5.74 -20.31 5.27
C TYR A 16 -5.76 -20.60 3.77
N ASP A 17 -6.14 -21.81 3.38
CA ASP A 17 -6.17 -22.24 1.96
C ASP A 17 -4.81 -22.04 1.24
N GLY A 18 -3.72 -22.30 1.95
CA GLY A 18 -2.35 -22.23 1.41
C GLY A 18 -1.80 -20.82 1.16
N THR A 19 -2.44 -19.78 1.69
CA THR A 19 -2.02 -18.38 1.51
C THR A 19 -2.31 -17.54 2.75
N LEU A 20 -1.78 -16.32 2.79
CA LEU A 20 -1.97 -15.37 3.89
C LEU A 20 -3.20 -14.50 3.69
N TRP A 21 -4.01 -14.37 4.74
CA TRP A 21 -5.20 -13.55 4.76
C TRP A 21 -5.23 -12.64 5.98
N VAL A 22 -5.57 -11.37 5.80
CA VAL A 22 -5.90 -10.47 6.89
C VAL A 22 -7.42 -10.49 7.15
N ALA A 23 -7.80 -10.69 8.41
CA ALA A 23 -9.17 -10.52 8.85
C ALA A 23 -9.53 -9.03 8.87
N VAL A 24 -10.41 -8.62 7.96
CA VAL A 24 -10.88 -7.24 7.85
C VAL A 24 -12.02 -6.98 8.82
N LYS A 25 -12.93 -7.96 8.97
CA LYS A 25 -14.10 -7.86 9.83
C LYS A 25 -14.48 -9.22 10.38
N THR A 26 -14.99 -9.24 11.60
CA THR A 26 -15.41 -10.47 12.29
C THR A 26 -16.77 -10.28 12.95
N ASN A 27 -17.60 -11.31 12.95
CA ASN A 27 -18.88 -11.33 13.64
C ASN A 27 -19.12 -12.68 14.31
N LYS A 28 -19.12 -12.71 15.65
CA LYS A 28 -19.39 -13.92 16.42
C LYS A 28 -20.89 -14.18 16.46
N VAL A 29 -21.31 -15.34 15.96
CA VAL A 29 -22.71 -15.76 15.87
C VAL A 29 -22.95 -16.98 16.74
N LYS A 30 -23.95 -16.91 17.62
CA LYS A 30 -24.48 -18.05 18.37
C LYS A 30 -25.91 -18.34 17.90
N PRO A 31 -26.12 -19.30 16.98
CA PRO A 31 -27.44 -19.59 16.45
C PRO A 31 -28.34 -20.26 17.50
N GLY A 32 -29.66 -20.13 17.35
CA GLY A 32 -30.63 -20.81 18.23
C GLY A 32 -30.57 -22.35 18.15
N LYS A 33 -30.04 -22.89 17.04
CA LYS A 33 -29.74 -24.31 16.83
C LYS A 33 -28.42 -24.45 16.06
N GLY A 34 -27.51 -25.29 16.56
CA GLY A 34 -26.19 -25.54 15.95
C GLY A 34 -25.02 -24.91 16.73
N PRO A 35 -23.77 -25.18 16.30
CA PRO A 35 -22.59 -24.66 16.97
C PRO A 35 -22.39 -23.16 16.71
N ALA A 36 -21.75 -22.47 17.65
CA ALA A 36 -21.34 -21.08 17.47
C ALA A 36 -20.16 -20.97 16.51
N TYR A 37 -20.12 -19.90 15.73
CA TYR A 37 -19.07 -19.65 14.74
C TYR A 37 -18.74 -18.16 14.64
N ASN A 38 -17.58 -17.85 14.06
CA ASN A 38 -17.17 -16.51 13.72
C ASN A 38 -17.26 -16.33 12.21
N GLN A 39 -18.11 -15.41 11.75
CA GLN A 39 -18.16 -14.99 10.35
C GLN A 39 -17.04 -13.98 10.12
N VAL A 40 -16.07 -14.32 9.28
CA VAL A 40 -14.89 -13.49 9.05
C VAL A 40 -14.81 -13.09 7.58
N GLU A 41 -14.74 -11.79 7.35
CA GLU A 41 -14.37 -11.22 6.05
C GLU A 41 -12.85 -11.10 5.99
N LEU A 42 -12.25 -11.81 5.04
CA LEU A 42 -10.83 -11.92 4.82
C LEU A 42 -10.44 -11.19 3.52
N LYS A 43 -9.25 -10.58 3.51
CA LYS A 43 -8.58 -10.09 2.31
C LYS A 43 -7.24 -10.81 2.17
N ASN A 44 -6.99 -11.39 1.01
CA ASN A 44 -5.73 -12.05 0.70
C ASN A 44 -4.62 -11.00 0.62
N LEU A 45 -3.49 -11.25 1.27
CA LEU A 45 -2.36 -10.30 1.30
C LEU A 45 -1.51 -10.33 0.04
N ILE A 46 -1.57 -11.41 -0.75
CA ILE A 46 -0.77 -11.59 -1.97
C ILE A 46 -1.55 -11.09 -3.20
N ASP A 47 -2.79 -11.54 -3.37
CA ASP A 47 -3.57 -11.27 -4.59
C ASP A 47 -4.79 -10.35 -4.38
N GLY A 48 -5.02 -9.89 -3.14
CA GLY A 48 -6.08 -8.94 -2.81
C GLY A 48 -7.51 -9.50 -2.86
N ARG A 49 -7.72 -10.79 -3.18
CA ARG A 49 -9.05 -11.40 -3.21
C ARG A 49 -9.76 -11.27 -1.86
N LYS A 50 -11.08 -11.19 -1.90
CA LYS A 50 -11.92 -11.18 -0.70
C LYS A 50 -12.57 -12.54 -0.50
N LEU A 51 -12.59 -13.03 0.73
CA LEU A 51 -13.24 -14.27 1.11
C LEU A 51 -14.12 -14.01 2.34
N ASN A 52 -15.34 -14.56 2.35
CA ASN A 52 -16.18 -14.52 3.53
C ASN A 52 -16.37 -15.95 4.05
N ASN A 53 -15.74 -16.28 5.17
CA ASN A 53 -15.70 -17.64 5.69
C ASN A 53 -16.26 -17.73 7.11
N ARG A 54 -16.80 -18.91 7.47
CA ARG A 54 -17.25 -19.22 8.82
C ARG A 54 -16.24 -20.11 9.50
N PHE A 55 -15.70 -19.65 10.62
CA PHE A 55 -14.76 -20.42 11.42
C PHE A 55 -15.42 -20.95 12.68
N GLY A 56 -15.33 -22.27 12.90
CA GLY A 56 -15.87 -22.93 14.09
C GLY A 56 -15.05 -22.66 15.36
N SER A 57 -15.61 -22.98 16.54
CA SER A 57 -14.87 -22.94 17.82
C SER A 57 -13.75 -23.99 17.90
N ASP A 58 -13.98 -25.13 17.27
CA ASP A 58 -13.11 -26.30 17.22
C ASP A 58 -12.06 -26.19 16.11
N GLU A 59 -12.31 -25.37 15.10
CA GLU A 59 -11.35 -25.09 14.03
C GLU A 59 -10.13 -24.33 14.57
N LYS A 60 -8.94 -24.82 14.22
CA LYS A 60 -7.67 -24.20 14.56
C LYS A 60 -7.04 -23.65 13.30
N VAL A 61 -6.73 -22.35 13.30
CA VAL A 61 -6.05 -21.67 12.19
C VAL A 61 -4.67 -21.21 12.64
N GLU A 62 -3.71 -21.25 11.72
CA GLU A 62 -2.37 -20.74 11.99
C GLU A 62 -2.40 -19.21 11.91
N ARG A 63 -2.08 -18.54 13.01
CA ARG A 63 -1.89 -17.09 13.02
C ARG A 63 -0.46 -16.78 12.60
N ALA A 64 -0.33 -16.08 11.49
CA ALA A 64 0.92 -15.54 10.99
C ALA A 64 1.29 -14.28 11.77
N ARG A 65 2.57 -14.13 12.09
CA ARG A 65 3.14 -12.88 12.58
C ARG A 65 3.63 -12.10 11.38
N ILE A 66 3.13 -10.87 11.25
CA ILE A 66 3.66 -9.89 10.32
C ILE A 66 4.51 -8.94 11.12
N GLU A 67 5.71 -8.70 10.64
CA GLU A 67 6.64 -7.72 11.20
C GLU A 67 6.71 -6.54 10.26
N THR A 68 6.54 -5.35 10.82
CA THR A 68 6.62 -4.11 10.06
C THR A 68 7.97 -3.49 10.35
N LYS A 69 8.73 -3.21 9.30
CA LYS A 69 10.09 -2.67 9.40
C LYS A 69 10.28 -1.52 8.44
N ASP A 70 11.07 -0.54 8.85
CA ASP A 70 11.40 0.60 8.03
C ASP A 70 12.67 0.34 7.23
N PHE A 71 12.60 0.62 5.93
CA PHE A 71 13.70 0.47 4.99
C PHE A 71 13.94 1.78 4.26
N GLN A 72 15.19 2.06 3.91
CA GLN A 72 15.56 3.20 3.08
C GLN A 72 15.78 2.74 1.65
N PHE A 73 15.08 3.35 0.68
CA PHE A 73 15.37 3.15 -0.74
C PHE A 73 16.73 3.73 -1.07
N LEU A 74 17.57 2.96 -1.76
CA LEU A 74 18.90 3.38 -2.16
C LEU A 74 18.92 3.75 -3.65
N TYR A 75 18.64 2.78 -4.51
CA TYR A 75 18.68 2.99 -5.95
C TYR A 75 17.93 1.88 -6.69
N LYS A 76 17.73 2.12 -7.98
CA LYS A 76 17.20 1.16 -8.94
C LYS A 76 18.32 0.66 -9.85
N ASP A 77 18.40 -0.65 -10.06
CA ASP A 77 19.31 -1.31 -11.00
C ASP A 77 18.50 -2.23 -11.92
N GLY A 78 18.28 -1.79 -13.17
CA GLY A 78 17.34 -2.47 -14.08
C GLY A 78 15.93 -2.53 -13.49
N ASP A 79 15.36 -3.73 -13.38
CA ASP A 79 14.03 -3.98 -12.80
C ASP A 79 14.09 -4.31 -11.29
N VAL A 80 15.26 -4.09 -10.66
CA VAL A 80 15.49 -4.36 -9.23
C VAL A 80 15.59 -3.05 -8.46
N LEU A 81 14.90 -2.98 -7.33
CA LEU A 81 14.93 -1.89 -6.38
C LEU A 81 15.70 -2.35 -5.14
N VAL A 82 16.71 -1.57 -4.75
CA VAL A 82 17.58 -1.87 -3.60
C VAL A 82 17.16 -1.03 -2.41
N PHE A 83 16.94 -1.69 -1.28
CA PHE A 83 16.56 -1.07 -0.02
C PHE A 83 17.52 -1.49 1.10
N MET A 84 17.63 -0.68 2.15
CA MET A 84 18.46 -0.95 3.33
C MET A 84 17.60 -0.94 4.59
N ASP A 85 17.68 -1.99 5.40
CA ASP A 85 17.03 -2.05 6.72
C ASP A 85 17.58 -0.91 7.60
N SER A 86 16.69 -0.11 8.20
CA SER A 86 17.08 1.07 8.98
C SER A 86 17.76 0.72 10.31
N GLU A 87 17.60 -0.52 10.80
CA GLU A 87 18.18 -0.99 12.05
C GLU A 87 19.42 -1.86 11.82
N SER A 88 19.35 -2.85 10.93
CA SER A 88 20.46 -3.79 10.69
C SER A 88 21.45 -3.32 9.63
N TYR A 89 21.09 -2.32 8.82
CA TYR A 89 21.84 -1.88 7.64
C TYR A 89 22.04 -2.95 6.56
N GLU A 90 21.30 -4.06 6.65
CA GLU A 90 21.30 -5.10 5.63
C GLU A 90 20.49 -4.66 4.41
N GLN A 91 21.00 -4.96 3.22
CA GLN A 91 20.31 -4.64 1.97
C GLN A 91 19.40 -5.78 1.54
N ILE A 92 18.26 -5.41 0.97
CA ILE A 92 17.36 -6.34 0.29
C ILE A 92 17.05 -5.83 -1.11
N ASN A 93 16.74 -6.77 -1.99
CA ASN A 93 16.39 -6.51 -3.37
C ASN A 93 14.92 -6.87 -3.57
N LEU A 94 14.12 -5.93 -4.06
CA LEU A 94 12.73 -6.15 -4.44
C LEU A 94 12.60 -5.98 -5.96
N ALA A 95 11.77 -6.81 -6.59
CA ALA A 95 11.39 -6.56 -7.98
C ALA A 95 10.54 -5.29 -8.06
N GLU A 96 10.73 -4.48 -9.10
CA GLU A 96 9.91 -3.28 -9.31
C GLU A 96 8.40 -3.61 -9.39
N GLU A 97 8.06 -4.75 -10.01
CA GLU A 97 6.70 -5.26 -10.10
C GLU A 97 6.03 -5.47 -8.73
N PHE A 98 6.81 -5.82 -7.70
CA PHE A 98 6.29 -5.99 -6.34
C PHE A 98 5.75 -4.67 -5.75
N VAL A 99 6.39 -3.53 -6.11
CA VAL A 99 5.95 -2.20 -5.68
C VAL A 99 4.85 -1.66 -6.61
N GLY A 100 4.89 -2.06 -7.88
CA GLY A 100 3.93 -1.68 -8.92
C GLY A 100 4.15 -0.26 -9.43
N GLU A 101 3.10 0.38 -9.95
CA GLU A 101 3.16 1.73 -10.53
C GLU A 101 3.72 2.79 -9.56
N ARG A 102 3.54 2.56 -8.25
CA ARG A 102 4.03 3.45 -7.19
C ARG A 102 5.56 3.47 -7.09
N ALA A 103 6.28 2.52 -7.70
CA ALA A 103 7.74 2.52 -7.77
C ALA A 103 8.29 3.82 -8.38
N ALA A 104 7.54 4.45 -9.29
CA ALA A 104 7.91 5.72 -9.89
C ALA A 104 8.02 6.86 -8.85
N PHE A 105 7.40 6.74 -7.68
CA PHE A 105 7.50 7.73 -6.60
C PHE A 105 8.71 7.56 -5.69
N LEU A 106 9.48 6.47 -5.82
CA LEU A 106 10.66 6.26 -4.98
C LEU A 106 11.74 7.32 -5.28
N GLN A 107 12.28 7.90 -4.22
CA GLN A 107 13.38 8.88 -4.27
C GLN A 107 14.55 8.34 -3.45
N ASP A 108 15.77 8.61 -3.88
CA ASP A 108 16.98 8.23 -3.13
C ASP A 108 16.85 8.69 -1.66
N GLY A 109 17.14 7.76 -0.74
CA GLY A 109 17.03 7.97 0.68
C GLY A 109 15.61 7.95 1.25
N MET A 110 14.57 7.68 0.45
CA MET A 110 13.18 7.62 0.93
C MET A 110 12.96 6.44 1.87
N THR A 111 12.42 6.71 3.06
CA THR A 111 11.97 5.66 3.97
C THR A 111 10.64 5.08 3.50
N VAL A 112 10.59 3.76 3.40
CA VAL A 112 9.40 2.96 3.12
C VAL A 112 9.20 1.96 4.26
N THR A 113 7.97 1.48 4.40
CA THR A 113 7.65 0.47 5.40
C THR A 113 7.36 -0.85 4.70
N LEU A 114 8.09 -1.90 5.08
CA LEU A 114 7.89 -3.26 4.59
C LEU A 114 7.15 -4.11 5.61
N GLU A 115 6.16 -4.84 5.12
CA GLU A 115 5.50 -5.92 5.85
C GLU A 115 6.22 -7.23 5.54
N MET A 116 6.79 -7.84 6.57
CA MET A 116 7.63 -9.03 6.49
C MET A 116 6.93 -10.22 7.15
N HIS A 117 6.99 -11.37 6.50
CA HIS A 117 6.57 -12.65 7.05
C HIS A 117 7.67 -13.69 6.84
N GLU A 118 8.22 -14.23 7.94
CA GLU A 118 9.34 -15.19 7.88
C GLU A 118 10.48 -14.71 6.98
N GLU A 119 10.92 -13.45 7.18
CA GLU A 119 11.97 -12.77 6.39
C GLU A 119 11.61 -12.50 4.92
N LYS A 120 10.40 -12.85 4.47
CA LYS A 120 9.92 -12.53 3.13
C LYS A 120 9.08 -11.27 3.13
N PRO A 121 9.36 -10.29 2.24
CA PRO A 121 8.50 -9.15 2.05
C PRO A 121 7.18 -9.59 1.41
N ILE A 122 6.07 -9.22 2.04
CA ILE A 122 4.70 -9.50 1.57
C ILE A 122 3.92 -8.23 1.24
N GLY A 123 4.39 -7.08 1.71
CA GLY A 123 3.79 -5.78 1.41
C GLY A 123 4.79 -4.65 1.53
N ILE A 124 4.50 -3.55 0.83
CA ILE A 124 5.27 -2.30 0.88
C ILE A 124 4.32 -1.09 0.93
N ALA A 125 4.59 -0.20 1.86
CA ALA A 125 3.96 1.12 1.96
C ALA A 125 5.02 2.21 1.73
N LEU A 126 4.77 3.05 0.73
CA LEU A 126 5.51 4.30 0.54
C LEU A 126 4.91 5.37 1.46
N PRO A 127 5.62 6.48 1.71
CA PRO A 127 5.02 7.66 2.31
C PRO A 127 3.75 8.07 1.54
N ASP A 128 2.68 8.39 2.26
CA ASP A 128 1.39 8.78 1.65
C ASP A 128 1.53 9.98 0.72
N GLN A 129 2.52 10.84 0.99
CA GLN A 129 2.73 12.08 0.25
C GLN A 129 4.18 12.23 -0.16
N VAL A 130 4.40 12.64 -1.41
CA VAL A 130 5.71 12.99 -1.94
C VAL A 130 5.68 14.36 -2.59
N VAL A 131 6.81 15.06 -2.55
CA VAL A 131 6.97 16.34 -3.23
C VAL A 131 7.72 16.12 -4.53
N LEU A 132 7.10 16.52 -5.65
CA LEU A 132 7.68 16.38 -6.98
C LEU A 132 7.58 17.69 -7.76
N ALA A 133 8.60 17.98 -8.56
CA ALA A 133 8.58 19.09 -9.51
C ALA A 133 7.77 18.74 -10.77
N ILE A 134 7.13 19.74 -11.36
CA ILE A 134 6.45 19.64 -12.65
C ILE A 134 7.43 19.98 -13.77
N THR A 135 7.61 19.06 -14.69
CA THR A 135 8.47 19.22 -15.87
C THR A 135 7.74 19.84 -17.04
N GLU A 136 6.47 19.46 -17.25
CA GLU A 136 5.64 19.96 -18.35
C GLU A 136 4.17 20.04 -17.93
N THR A 137 3.47 21.08 -18.37
CA THR A 137 2.00 21.15 -18.26
C THR A 137 1.43 22.08 -19.33
N GLU A 138 0.18 21.87 -19.71
CA GLU A 138 -0.49 22.68 -20.72
C GLU A 138 -0.65 24.15 -20.28
N PRO A 139 -0.59 25.11 -21.21
CA PRO A 139 -0.84 26.51 -20.92
C PRO A 139 -2.31 26.71 -20.51
N THR A 140 -2.51 27.58 -19.52
CA THR A 140 -3.86 27.88 -19.02
C THR A 140 -4.65 28.67 -20.05
N ILE A 141 -5.81 28.13 -20.47
CA ILE A 141 -6.69 28.82 -21.41
C ILE A 141 -7.38 29.98 -20.69
N LYS A 142 -7.10 31.21 -21.15
CA LYS A 142 -7.76 32.42 -20.65
C LYS A 142 -9.29 32.28 -20.81
N GLY A 143 -10.02 32.36 -19.71
CA GLY A 143 -11.49 32.34 -19.70
C GLY A 143 -12.13 31.06 -19.15
N GLN A 144 -11.37 29.99 -18.86
CA GLN A 144 -11.88 28.90 -18.04
C GLN A 144 -11.97 29.34 -16.57
N THR A 145 -13.10 29.06 -15.91
CA THR A 145 -13.25 29.32 -14.48
C THR A 145 -12.36 28.37 -13.67
N ALA A 146 -11.58 28.92 -12.74
CA ALA A 146 -10.55 28.19 -11.99
C ALA A 146 -11.10 27.07 -11.06
N ALA A 147 -12.40 27.05 -10.80
CA ALA A 147 -12.98 26.26 -9.71
C ALA A 147 -13.22 24.78 -10.04
N SER A 148 -13.18 24.34 -11.30
CA SER A 148 -13.48 22.94 -11.67
C SER A 148 -12.82 22.45 -12.95
N SER A 149 -11.74 23.09 -13.40
CA SER A 149 -10.93 22.59 -14.53
C SER A 149 -9.64 22.03 -13.99
N TYR A 150 -9.25 20.84 -14.45
CA TYR A 150 -7.93 20.27 -14.21
C TYR A 150 -7.24 20.06 -15.55
N LYS A 151 -5.92 20.25 -15.57
CA LYS A 151 -5.08 20.01 -16.73
C LYS A 151 -4.04 18.93 -16.43
N PRO A 152 -3.60 18.15 -17.43
CA PRO A 152 -2.52 17.19 -17.23
C PRO A 152 -1.19 17.91 -16.96
N ALA A 153 -0.40 17.34 -16.07
CA ALA A 153 0.98 17.73 -15.81
C ALA A 153 1.88 16.49 -15.74
N MET A 154 3.09 16.62 -16.26
CA MET A 154 4.17 15.65 -16.16
C MET A 154 5.04 16.00 -14.96
N LEU A 155 5.33 15.02 -14.12
CA LEU A 155 6.22 15.15 -12.97
C LEU A 155 7.67 14.79 -13.35
N GLU A 156 8.62 15.16 -12.49
CA GLU A 156 10.06 14.88 -12.71
C GLU A 156 10.40 13.39 -12.79
N ASN A 157 9.55 12.52 -12.24
CA ASN A 157 9.66 11.07 -12.33
C ASN A 157 8.89 10.46 -13.52
N GLY A 158 8.32 11.29 -14.42
CA GLY A 158 7.57 10.83 -15.58
C GLY A 158 6.12 10.41 -15.31
N VAL A 159 5.64 10.51 -14.06
CA VAL A 159 4.23 10.26 -13.73
C VAL A 159 3.37 11.42 -14.21
N ARG A 160 2.21 11.10 -14.80
CA ARG A 160 1.20 12.09 -15.17
C ARG A 160 0.14 12.22 -14.08
N VAL A 161 -0.14 13.46 -13.67
CA VAL A 161 -1.19 13.79 -12.70
C VAL A 161 -2.06 14.94 -13.22
N MET A 162 -3.27 15.04 -12.69
CA MET A 162 -4.18 16.15 -12.97
C MET A 162 -3.95 17.27 -11.95
N VAL A 163 -3.63 18.48 -12.42
CA VAL A 163 -3.35 19.64 -11.56
C VAL A 163 -4.32 20.81 -11.84
N PRO A 164 -4.56 21.70 -10.87
CA PRO A 164 -5.34 22.90 -11.09
C PRO A 164 -4.72 23.84 -12.16
N PRO A 165 -5.50 24.73 -12.79
CA PRO A 165 -5.03 25.51 -13.93
C PRO A 165 -4.00 26.58 -13.57
N PHE A 166 -3.90 26.96 -12.29
CA PHE A 166 -2.92 27.95 -11.83
C PHE A 166 -1.50 27.37 -11.66
N ILE A 167 -1.35 26.04 -11.68
CA ILE A 167 -0.06 25.38 -11.55
C ILE A 167 0.72 25.50 -12.87
N THR A 168 2.00 25.81 -12.78
CA THR A 168 2.90 25.97 -13.93
C THR A 168 4.12 25.05 -13.87
N ALA A 169 4.81 24.88 -15.00
CA ALA A 169 6.04 24.10 -15.05
C ALA A 169 7.14 24.76 -14.19
N GLY A 170 7.93 23.93 -13.51
CA GLY A 170 8.93 24.37 -12.52
C GLY A 170 8.41 24.51 -11.09
N GLU A 171 7.08 24.49 -10.87
CA GLU A 171 6.51 24.43 -9.52
C GLU A 171 6.66 23.02 -8.93
N ARG A 172 6.75 22.95 -7.60
CA ARG A 172 6.69 21.70 -6.84
C ARG A 172 5.30 21.50 -6.28
N ILE A 173 4.81 20.26 -6.33
CA ILE A 173 3.51 19.87 -5.79
C ILE A 173 3.65 18.69 -4.84
N VAL A 174 2.70 18.58 -3.92
CA VAL A 174 2.49 17.41 -3.07
C VAL A 174 1.52 16.47 -3.77
N VAL A 175 1.92 15.21 -3.90
CA VAL A 175 1.17 14.15 -4.58
C VAL A 175 0.86 13.03 -3.60
N ASP A 176 -0.38 12.54 -3.63
CA ASP A 176 -0.78 11.31 -2.94
C ASP A 176 -0.23 10.10 -3.71
N THR A 177 0.58 9.27 -3.07
CA THR A 177 1.22 8.10 -3.73
C THR A 177 0.29 6.90 -3.88
N ASN A 178 -0.81 6.84 -3.12
CA ASN A 178 -1.78 5.76 -3.17
C ASN A 178 -2.84 6.03 -4.26
N GLU A 179 -3.28 7.28 -4.39
CA GLU A 179 -4.26 7.72 -5.39
C GLU A 179 -3.62 8.28 -6.67
N ILE A 180 -2.30 8.53 -6.68
CA ILE A 180 -1.58 9.15 -7.80
C ILE A 180 -2.22 10.51 -8.14
N ALA A 181 -2.48 11.31 -7.11
CA ALA A 181 -3.33 12.50 -7.21
C ALA A 181 -2.65 13.76 -6.63
N TYR A 182 -2.91 14.91 -7.26
CA TYR A 182 -2.50 16.21 -6.72
C TYR A 182 -3.22 16.49 -5.38
N ILE A 183 -2.47 16.89 -4.36
CA ILE A 183 -3.01 17.35 -3.08
C ILE A 183 -2.99 18.87 -3.00
N LYS A 184 -1.79 19.44 -3.09
CA LYS A 184 -1.55 20.89 -2.96
C LYS A 184 -0.25 21.30 -3.64
N ARG A 185 -0.08 22.59 -3.88
CA ARG A 185 1.25 23.15 -4.20
C ARG A 185 2.15 23.01 -2.98
N ALA A 186 3.41 22.63 -3.20
CA ALA A 186 4.42 22.59 -2.14
C ALA A 186 4.77 24.01 -1.68
N GLU A 187 5.15 24.15 -0.42
CA GLU A 187 5.61 25.42 0.17
C GLU A 187 7.06 25.73 -0.23
#